data_AF-U2NMI7-F1
#
_entry.id   AF-U2NMI7-F1
#
_cell.length_a   1.000
_cell.length_b   1.000
_cell.length_c   1.000
_cell.angle_alpha   90.00
_cell.angle_beta   90.00
_cell.angle_gamma   90.00
#
_symmetry.space_group_name_H-M   'P 1'
#
loop_
_entity.id
_entity.type
_entity.pdbx_description
1 polymer ?
#
loop_
_entity_poly.entity_id
_entity_poly.type
_entity_poly.pdbx_seq_one_letter_code
_entity_poly.pdbx_strand_id
1 'polypeptide(L)'
;MKKLFLFVSALIVSTSVTMSCKFAKEDNPGDTVAASVFEPYEPKAKPDTTSAAIVASSTKDSVGIYYIGEGSGKAQLQLLSYPSRKDTTLYYKARHVRVKGSAQIGNVIRVGFFHLPSGDSIVNMVEQIKPDVSAPESGKLRKDFHQTQE
;
A
#
# COMPACT_ATOMS: atom_id res chain seq x y z
N MET A 1 -30.60 -34.13 23.78
CA MET A 1 -29.69 -34.54 22.68
C MET A 1 -30.31 -34.47 21.27
N LYS A 2 -31.62 -34.72 21.06
CA LYS A 2 -32.26 -34.71 19.72
C LYS A 2 -32.15 -33.40 18.91
N LYS A 3 -32.20 -32.24 19.58
CA LYS A 3 -32.09 -30.92 18.92
C LYS A 3 -30.69 -30.65 18.36
N LEU A 4 -29.65 -31.21 18.99
CA LEU A 4 -28.27 -31.10 18.53
C LEU A 4 -28.02 -32.00 17.31
N PHE A 5 -28.63 -33.19 17.28
CA PHE A 5 -28.56 -34.08 16.11
C PHE A 5 -29.15 -33.45 14.84
N LEU A 6 -30.30 -32.77 14.95
CA LEU A 6 -30.92 -32.10 13.82
C LEU A 6 -30.10 -30.91 13.31
N PHE A 7 -29.42 -30.19 14.21
CA PHE A 7 -28.56 -29.07 13.85
C PHE A 7 -27.31 -29.54 13.11
N VAL A 8 -26.68 -30.62 13.58
CA VAL A 8 -25.51 -31.22 12.93
C VAL A 8 -25.87 -31.81 11.56
N SER A 9 -27.03 -32.47 11.43
CA SER A 9 -27.47 -32.99 10.12
C SER A 9 -27.74 -31.87 9.12
N ALA A 10 -28.33 -30.75 9.55
CA ALA A 10 -28.59 -29.60 8.67
C ALA A 10 -27.29 -28.97 8.15
N LEU A 11 -26.24 -28.93 8.98
CA LEU A 11 -24.94 -28.39 8.59
C LEU A 11 -24.28 -29.23 7.49
N ILE A 12 -24.35 -30.57 7.58
CA ILE A 12 -23.77 -31.50 6.60
C ILE A 12 -24.49 -31.43 5.25
N VAL A 13 -25.81 -31.25 5.24
CA VAL A 13 -26.58 -31.10 3.98
C VAL A 13 -26.22 -29.79 3.28
N SER A 14 -25.96 -28.71 4.03
CA SER A 14 -25.67 -27.39 3.45
C SER A 14 -24.36 -27.34 2.65
N THR A 15 -23.33 -28.09 3.07
CA THR A 15 -22.02 -28.12 2.38
C THR A 15 -22.03 -28.96 1.09
N SER A 16 -23.08 -29.77 0.88
CA SER A 16 -23.20 -30.61 -0.32
C SER A 16 -23.68 -29.84 -1.56
N VAL A 17 -24.23 -28.63 -1.39
CA VAL A 17 -24.82 -27.84 -2.49
C VAL A 17 -23.81 -26.88 -3.14
N THR A 18 -22.71 -26.52 -2.45
CA THR A 18 -21.74 -25.50 -2.93
C THR A 18 -20.61 -26.06 -3.79
N MET A 19 -20.53 -27.37 -4.02
CA MET A 19 -19.47 -28.00 -4.85
C MET A 19 -19.80 -28.07 -6.35
N SER A 20 -20.85 -27.39 -6.82
CA SER A 20 -21.16 -27.28 -8.27
C SER A 20 -20.50 -26.05 -8.91
N CYS A 21 -19.19 -25.89 -8.75
CA CYS A 21 -18.43 -25.13 -9.74
C CYS A 21 -18.27 -26.03 -10.96
N LYS A 22 -19.13 -25.86 -11.98
CA LYS A 22 -18.88 -26.43 -13.31
C LYS A 22 -17.56 -25.83 -13.82
N PHE A 23 -16.48 -26.60 -13.70
CA PHE A 23 -15.22 -26.27 -14.36
C PHE A 23 -15.49 -26.12 -15.86
N ALA A 24 -15.06 -25.01 -16.45
CA ALA A 24 -15.16 -24.81 -17.89
C ALA A 24 -14.46 -25.99 -18.58
N LYS A 25 -15.10 -26.58 -19.58
CA LYS A 25 -14.55 -27.74 -20.29
C LYS A 25 -13.22 -27.32 -20.91
N GLU A 26 -12.19 -28.14 -20.75
CA GLU A 26 -10.89 -27.92 -21.38
C GLU A 26 -11.10 -27.76 -22.89
N ASP A 27 -10.63 -26.64 -23.45
CA ASP A 27 -10.71 -26.37 -24.88
C ASP A 27 -9.71 -27.27 -25.62
N ASN A 28 -10.23 -28.33 -26.24
CA ASN A 28 -9.47 -29.20 -27.13
C ASN A 28 -9.90 -28.90 -28.58
N PRO A 29 -9.12 -28.08 -29.31
CA PRO A 29 -9.48 -27.66 -30.66
C PRO A 29 -9.38 -28.79 -31.72
N GLY A 30 -9.07 -30.02 -31.34
CA GLY A 30 -9.01 -31.17 -32.25
C GLY A 30 -7.98 -30.92 -33.36
N ASP A 31 -8.43 -30.95 -34.61
CA ASP A 31 -7.60 -30.71 -35.81
C ASP A 31 -7.46 -29.21 -36.15
N THR A 32 -7.98 -28.32 -35.31
CA THR A 32 -7.73 -26.89 -35.44
C THR A 32 -6.53 -26.49 -34.58
N VAL A 33 -5.65 -25.68 -35.17
CA VAL A 33 -4.46 -25.18 -34.47
C VAL A 33 -4.92 -24.25 -33.35
N ALA A 34 -4.35 -24.42 -32.15
CA ALA A 34 -4.70 -23.61 -30.99
C ALA A 34 -4.53 -22.11 -31.29
N ALA A 35 -5.46 -21.29 -30.78
CA ALA A 35 -5.44 -19.83 -31.01
C ALA A 35 -4.11 -19.18 -30.58
N SER A 36 -3.44 -19.74 -29.58
CA SER A 36 -2.12 -19.30 -29.10
C SER A 36 -0.99 -19.42 -30.14
N VAL A 37 -1.16 -20.23 -31.19
CA VAL A 37 -0.19 -20.36 -32.29
C VAL A 37 -0.24 -19.16 -33.23
N PHE A 38 -1.40 -18.50 -33.32
CA PHE A 38 -1.62 -17.33 -34.17
C PHE A 38 -1.61 -16.01 -33.40
N GLU A 39 -1.40 -16.05 -32.09
CA GLU A 39 -1.18 -14.83 -31.32
C GLU A 39 0.08 -14.15 -31.87
N PRO A 40 -0.04 -12.92 -32.44
CA PRO A 40 1.13 -12.14 -32.76
C PRO A 40 1.97 -12.03 -31.49
N TYR A 41 3.30 -11.98 -31.62
CA TYR A 41 4.17 -11.74 -30.47
C TYR A 41 3.81 -10.38 -29.86
N GLU A 42 2.89 -10.38 -28.91
CA GLU A 42 2.67 -9.25 -28.04
C GLU A 42 3.86 -9.27 -27.07
N PRO A 43 4.77 -8.26 -27.13
CA PRO A 43 5.75 -8.13 -26.08
C PRO A 43 4.95 -8.05 -24.80
N LYS A 44 5.08 -9.07 -23.92
CA LYS A 44 4.50 -9.09 -22.57
C LYS A 44 4.66 -7.67 -22.06
N ALA A 45 3.55 -6.93 -21.94
CA ALA A 45 3.60 -5.62 -21.35
C ALA A 45 4.26 -5.84 -20.00
N LYS A 46 5.53 -5.44 -19.89
CA LYS A 46 6.16 -5.34 -18.58
C LYS A 46 5.16 -4.46 -17.85
N PRO A 47 4.57 -4.90 -16.72
CA PRO A 47 3.83 -3.95 -15.92
C PRO A 47 4.81 -2.80 -15.76
N ASP A 48 4.42 -1.61 -16.18
CA ASP A 48 5.19 -0.38 -16.01
C ASP A 48 5.33 -0.20 -14.49
N THR A 49 6.25 -0.98 -13.94
CA THR A 49 6.77 -0.88 -12.60
C THR A 49 7.71 0.29 -12.75
N THR A 50 7.06 1.45 -12.81
CA THR A 50 7.61 2.76 -12.54
C THR A 50 8.78 2.53 -11.61
N SER A 51 9.97 2.91 -12.07
CA SER A 51 11.25 2.74 -11.39
C SER A 51 11.25 3.23 -9.93
N ALA A 52 10.19 3.90 -9.46
CA ALA A 52 9.88 4.14 -8.06
C ALA A 52 9.68 2.87 -7.21
N ALA A 53 9.07 1.79 -7.73
CA ALA A 53 8.75 0.61 -6.93
C ALA A 53 9.97 -0.30 -6.68
N ILE A 54 10.96 -0.32 -7.59
CA ILE A 54 12.15 -1.16 -7.45
C ILE A 54 13.15 -0.55 -6.45
N VAL A 55 13.23 0.79 -6.35
CA VAL A 55 14.07 1.49 -5.36
C VAL A 55 13.48 1.42 -3.93
N ALA A 56 12.17 1.19 -3.80
CA ALA A 56 11.48 1.09 -2.51
C ALA A 56 11.67 -0.27 -1.78
N SER A 57 12.48 -1.18 -2.30
CA SER A 57 12.57 -2.56 -1.79
C SER A 57 13.65 -2.78 -0.72
N SER A 58 14.68 -1.92 -0.60
CA SER A 58 15.72 -2.05 0.44
C SER A 58 15.90 -0.82 1.34
N THR A 59 15.03 0.18 1.23
CA THR A 59 15.16 1.38 2.06
C THR A 59 14.61 1.11 3.46
N LYS A 60 15.49 1.16 4.47
CA LYS A 60 15.13 0.99 5.88
C LYS A 60 14.29 2.17 6.35
N ASP A 61 13.16 1.88 6.98
CA ASP A 61 12.32 2.92 7.55
C ASP A 61 12.96 3.54 8.80
N SER A 62 12.80 4.87 8.88
CA SER A 62 13.23 5.70 9.99
C SER A 62 12.22 5.62 11.13
N VAL A 63 12.72 5.52 12.36
CA VAL A 63 11.88 5.53 13.57
C VAL A 63 11.65 6.98 14.02
N GLY A 64 10.41 7.31 14.40
CA GLY A 64 10.08 8.63 14.93
C GLY A 64 9.83 9.71 13.87
N ILE A 65 9.94 9.37 12.58
CA ILE A 65 9.61 10.24 11.45
C ILE A 65 8.53 9.55 10.63
N TYR A 66 7.47 10.28 10.31
CA TYR A 66 6.28 9.71 9.67
C TYR A 66 5.70 10.69 8.66
N TYR A 67 4.95 10.17 7.69
CA TYR A 67 4.03 10.98 6.90
C TYR A 67 2.67 11.04 7.60
N ILE A 68 1.99 12.18 7.51
CA ILE A 68 0.58 12.29 7.93
C ILE A 68 -0.30 11.62 6.88
N GLY A 69 -1.08 10.62 7.30
CA GLY A 69 -2.03 9.90 6.44
C GLY A 69 -3.35 10.62 6.25
N GLU A 70 -4.05 10.28 5.17
CA GLU A 70 -5.36 10.82 4.79
C GLU A 70 -6.47 10.49 5.81
N GLY A 71 -6.37 9.35 6.48
CA GLY A 71 -7.25 8.94 7.58
C GLY A 71 -7.02 9.71 8.89
N SER A 72 -6.17 10.75 8.89
CA SER A 72 -6.00 11.62 10.04
C SER A 72 -7.21 12.52 10.26
N GLY A 73 -7.83 12.41 11.44
CA GLY A 73 -9.02 13.18 11.81
C GLY A 73 -8.77 14.19 12.93
N LYS A 74 -9.85 14.69 13.54
CA LYS A 74 -9.75 15.59 14.72
C LYS A 74 -9.19 14.87 15.94
N ALA A 75 -9.62 13.64 16.20
CA ALA A 75 -9.25 12.87 17.38
C ALA A 75 -8.06 11.92 17.17
N GLN A 76 -7.83 11.49 15.94
CA GLN A 76 -6.83 10.47 15.61
C GLN A 76 -5.82 11.02 14.60
N LEU A 77 -4.58 10.56 14.69
CA LEU A 77 -3.51 10.83 13.75
C LEU A 77 -3.08 9.51 13.11
N GLN A 78 -3.16 9.45 11.79
CA GLN A 78 -2.64 8.33 11.02
C GLN A 78 -1.20 8.64 10.63
N LEU A 79 -0.29 7.75 11.01
CA LEU A 79 1.14 7.86 10.75
C LEU A 79 1.56 6.77 9.77
N LEU A 80 2.16 7.17 8.66
CA LEU A 80 2.75 6.25 7.69
C LEU A 80 4.27 6.24 7.86
N SER A 81 4.90 5.08 7.69
CA SER A 81 6.35 4.96 7.82
C SER A 81 7.09 5.86 6.84
N TYR A 82 8.21 6.44 7.29
CA TYR A 82 9.10 7.21 6.44
C TYR A 82 10.38 6.41 6.18
N PRO A 83 10.88 6.32 4.93
CA PRO A 83 10.31 6.89 3.71
C PRO A 83 9.32 5.96 2.98
N SER A 84 9.20 4.68 3.36
CA SER A 84 8.54 3.67 2.52
C SER A 84 7.02 3.81 2.39
N ARG A 85 6.35 4.46 3.35
CA ARG A 85 4.88 4.60 3.44
C ARG A 85 4.11 3.28 3.48
N LYS A 86 4.77 2.17 3.80
CA LYS A 86 4.14 0.84 3.82
C LYS A 86 3.38 0.59 5.11
N ASP A 87 4.03 0.88 6.24
CA ASP A 87 3.44 0.63 7.54
C ASP A 87 2.57 1.81 7.95
N THR A 88 1.39 1.50 8.46
CA THR A 88 0.42 2.50 8.90
C THR A 88 0.05 2.24 10.35
N THR A 89 0.09 3.28 11.15
CA THR A 89 -0.29 3.23 12.57
C THR A 89 -1.27 4.36 12.88
N LEU A 90 -2.20 4.09 13.79
CA LEU A 90 -3.24 5.04 14.17
C LEU A 90 -3.09 5.33 15.66
N TYR A 91 -2.94 6.61 16.00
CA TYR A 91 -2.82 7.04 17.39
C TYR A 91 -3.87 8.07 17.74
N TYR A 92 -4.34 8.05 19.00
CA TYR A 92 -5.17 9.11 19.52
C TYR A 92 -4.34 10.36 19.83
N LYS A 93 -4.94 11.52 19.61
CA LYS A 93 -4.38 12.83 19.92
C LYS A 93 -4.70 13.19 21.37
N ALA A 94 -3.74 13.80 22.06
CA ALA A 94 -4.00 14.48 23.31
C ALA A 94 -5.00 15.62 23.09
N ARG A 95 -5.69 16.03 24.17
CA ARG A 95 -6.65 17.15 24.12
C ARG A 95 -6.02 18.44 23.57
N HIS A 96 -4.75 18.67 23.89
CA HIS A 96 -3.96 19.77 23.38
C HIS A 96 -2.69 19.22 22.74
N VAL A 97 -2.67 19.15 21.41
CA VAL A 97 -1.47 18.77 20.66
C VAL A 97 -0.66 20.02 20.35
N ARG A 98 0.63 20.02 20.71
CA ARG A 98 1.56 21.07 20.31
C ARG A 98 1.98 20.84 18.86
N VAL A 99 1.63 21.77 17.97
CA VAL A 99 2.01 21.70 16.56
C VAL A 99 3.08 22.74 16.27
N LYS A 100 4.22 22.31 15.74
CA LYS A 100 5.27 23.19 15.19
C LYS A 100 5.31 23.03 13.68
N GLY A 101 5.04 24.10 12.95
CA GLY A 101 4.92 24.08 11.49
C GLY A 101 3.54 23.63 11.02
N SER A 102 3.49 22.91 9.89
CA SER A 102 2.24 22.44 9.26
C SER A 102 1.99 20.95 9.48
N ALA A 103 0.82 20.64 10.05
CA ALA A 103 0.30 19.28 10.23
C ALA A 103 -0.71 18.88 9.13
N GLN A 104 -0.50 19.34 7.90
CA GLN A 104 -1.31 18.93 6.74
C GLN A 104 -1.00 17.49 6.33
N ILE A 105 -1.99 16.85 5.73
CA ILE A 105 -1.87 15.50 5.17
C ILE A 105 -0.72 15.46 4.15
N GLY A 106 0.06 14.39 4.18
CA GLY A 106 1.22 14.19 3.31
C GLY A 106 2.52 14.82 3.80
N ASN A 107 2.49 15.69 4.82
CA ASN A 107 3.71 16.26 5.38
C ASN A 107 4.51 15.24 6.19
N VAL A 108 5.84 15.39 6.15
CA VAL A 108 6.77 14.65 7.00
C VAL A 108 6.84 15.31 8.37
N ILE A 109 6.65 14.51 9.41
CA ILE A 109 6.59 14.99 10.78
C ILE A 109 7.41 14.12 11.74
N ARG A 110 7.88 14.74 12.82
CA ARG A 110 8.33 14.08 14.04
C ARG A 110 7.20 14.11 15.06
N VAL A 111 6.93 12.96 15.69
CA VAL A 111 5.83 12.82 16.65
C VAL A 111 6.40 12.64 18.06
N GLY A 112 5.89 13.42 19.00
CA GLY A 112 6.12 13.24 20.43
C GLY A 112 4.95 12.50 21.05
N PHE A 113 5.25 11.33 21.64
CA PHE A 113 4.27 10.52 22.36
C PHE A 113 4.28 10.84 23.86
N PHE A 114 3.11 10.74 24.47
CA PHE A 114 2.93 10.72 25.91
C PHE A 114 2.38 9.36 26.31
N HIS A 115 3.05 8.70 27.25
CA HIS A 115 2.63 7.41 27.77
C HIS A 115 1.63 7.61 28.90
N LEU A 116 0.46 7.00 28.76
CA LEU A 116 -0.56 6.97 29.80
C LEU A 116 -0.21 5.91 30.85
N PRO A 117 -0.70 6.06 32.08
CA PRO A 117 -0.59 5.03 33.12
C PRO A 117 -1.22 3.69 32.72
N SER A 118 -2.12 3.66 31.74
CA SER A 118 -2.70 2.44 31.17
C SER A 118 -1.71 1.62 30.32
N GLY A 119 -0.57 2.20 29.95
CA GLY A 119 0.39 1.63 28.99
C GLY A 119 0.19 2.10 27.55
N ASP A 120 -0.91 2.80 27.26
CA ASP A 120 -1.17 3.34 25.93
C ASP A 120 -0.33 4.58 25.65
N SER A 121 -0.10 4.87 24.37
CA SER A 121 0.63 6.07 23.93
C SER A 121 -0.27 6.97 23.11
N ILE A 122 -0.28 8.26 23.42
CA ILE A 122 -1.04 9.28 22.70
C ILE A 122 -0.13 10.35 22.13
N VAL A 123 -0.55 10.98 21.04
CA VAL A 123 0.21 12.05 20.39
C VAL A 123 0.05 13.35 21.16
N ASN A 124 1.14 13.87 21.69
CA ASN A 124 1.16 15.15 22.42
C ASN A 124 1.80 16.27 21.57
N MET A 125 2.72 15.93 20.66
CA MET A 125 3.43 16.91 19.85
C MET A 125 3.62 16.43 18.42
N VAL A 126 3.52 17.36 17.47
CA VAL A 126 3.78 17.16 16.05
C VAL A 126 4.67 18.29 15.57
N GLU A 127 5.84 17.94 15.01
CA GLU A 127 6.80 18.90 14.46
C GLU A 127 7.03 18.59 12.99
N GLN A 128 6.79 19.55 12.12
CA GLN A 128 7.05 19.40 10.69
C GLN A 128 8.56 19.37 10.43
N ILE A 129 9.01 18.33 9.74
CA ILE A 129 10.37 18.25 9.22
C ILE A 129 10.32 18.72 7.77
N LYS A 130 11.14 19.72 7.44
CA LYS A 130 11.46 20.04 6.04
C LYS A 130 12.66 19.16 5.69
N PRO A 131 12.52 18.11 4.86
CA PRO A 131 13.70 17.40 4.40
C PRO A 131 14.56 18.40 3.62
N ASP A 132 15.82 18.53 3.99
CA ASP A 132 16.76 19.39 3.28
C ASP A 132 16.87 18.86 1.85
N VAL A 133 16.34 19.63 0.89
CA VAL A 133 16.43 19.34 -0.55
C VAL A 133 17.85 19.68 -0.99
N SER A 134 18.82 18.86 -0.60
CA SER A 134 20.20 18.90 -1.06
C SER A 134 20.66 17.51 -1.50
N ALA A 135 19.89 16.89 -2.41
CA ALA A 135 20.34 15.73 -3.19
C ALA A 135 19.75 15.83 -4.61
N PRO A 136 20.53 15.46 -5.65
CA PRO A 136 20.43 16.06 -6.98
C PRO A 136 19.21 15.58 -7.75
N GLU A 137 18.61 16.50 -8.51
CA GLU A 137 17.70 16.20 -9.62
C GLU A 137 18.43 15.40 -10.71
N SER A 138 18.54 14.08 -10.56
CA SER A 138 18.94 13.19 -11.65
C SER A 138 17.74 12.88 -12.54
N GLY A 139 17.43 13.83 -13.43
CA GLY A 139 16.34 13.63 -14.38
C GLY A 139 16.22 14.71 -15.45
N LYS A 140 17.28 15.46 -15.74
CA LYS A 140 17.29 16.37 -16.89
C LYS A 140 17.49 15.53 -18.16
N LEU A 141 16.36 15.13 -18.73
CA LEU A 141 16.21 14.51 -20.04
C LEU A 141 16.98 15.35 -21.07
N ARG A 142 18.18 14.90 -21.45
CA ARG A 142 19.02 15.52 -22.46
C ARG A 142 18.46 15.16 -23.84
N LYS A 143 17.54 16.00 -24.33
CA LYS A 143 17.14 16.05 -25.74
C LYS A 143 18.13 16.94 -26.49
N ASP A 144 19.27 16.38 -26.85
CA ASP A 144 20.16 16.96 -27.87
C ASP A 144 19.93 16.11 -29.14
N PHE A 145 18.78 16.28 -29.79
CA PHE A 145 18.65 16.94 -31.11
C PHE A 145 19.84 16.67 -32.05
N HIS A 146 19.59 15.76 -32.99
CA HIS A 146 20.30 15.67 -34.26
C HIS A 146 20.27 17.03 -34.96
N GLN A 147 21.43 17.64 -35.18
CA GLN A 147 21.67 18.46 -36.36
C GLN A 147 23.17 18.67 -36.53
N THR A 148 23.75 18.03 -37.54
CA THR A 148 24.70 18.64 -38.48
C THR A 148 24.79 17.67 -39.66
N GLN A 149 24.16 18.09 -40.76
CA GLN A 149 24.61 17.71 -42.09
C GLN A 149 25.92 18.45 -42.36
N GLU A 150 26.91 17.75 -42.86
CA GLU A 150 27.73 18.12 -44.04
C GLU A 150 28.54 16.90 -44.48
#